data_AF-A0A350UH74-F1
#
_entry.id   AF-A0A350UH74-F1
#
_cell.length_a   1.000
_cell.length_b   1.000
_cell.length_c   1.000
_cell.angle_alpha   90.00
_cell.angle_beta   90.00
_cell.angle_gamma   90.00
#
_symmetry.space_group_name_H-M   'P 1'
#
loop_
_entity.id
_entity.type
_entity.pdbx_description
1 polymer ?
#
loop_
_entity_poly.entity_id
_entity_poly.type
_entity_poly.pdbx_seq_one_letter_code
_entity_poly.pdbx_strand_id
1 'polypeptide(L)'
;PAPNPLAKPPASSTPEPPSGAQPTCETAGVVNTITAIVAAWQTSLAYRILTGAGEVEPRISTFDVWTGQTRQIAMPPRDPNCPACAHRSCRHLSGEGRPPISLCGRNAVQIHDRHRPVDLPALAQSLAPLGQVKENGFALRFINPPYELTVFPDGRAIIKGTTDPALARSLYSRYIGN
;
A
#
# COMPACT_ATOMS: atom_id res chain seq x y z
N PRO A 1 18.91 3.77 -33.42
CA PRO A 1 17.49 3.97 -33.05
C PRO A 1 17.32 3.96 -31.52
N ALA A 2 17.02 5.12 -30.93
CA ALA A 2 16.73 5.23 -29.50
C ALA A 2 15.40 4.48 -29.19
N PRO A 3 15.32 3.73 -28.08
CA PRO A 3 14.09 3.02 -27.72
C PRO A 3 12.97 4.03 -27.39
N ASN A 4 11.79 3.80 -27.97
CA ASN A 4 10.59 4.61 -27.73
C ASN A 4 10.18 4.52 -26.24
N PRO A 5 10.19 5.62 -25.47
CA PRO A 5 9.86 5.62 -24.04
C PRO A 5 8.37 5.34 -23.76
N LEU A 6 7.53 5.22 -24.80
CA LEU A 6 6.10 4.89 -24.71
C LEU A 6 5.77 3.44 -25.07
N ALA A 7 6.78 2.57 -25.30
CA ALA A 7 6.53 1.16 -25.53
C ALA A 7 5.98 0.52 -24.23
N LYS A 8 4.68 0.21 -24.23
CA LYS A 8 4.02 -0.54 -23.16
C LYS A 8 4.78 -1.86 -22.97
N PRO A 9 5.31 -2.18 -21.77
CA PRO A 9 6.01 -3.43 -21.56
C PRO A 9 5.09 -4.61 -21.88
N PRO A 10 5.63 -5.74 -22.38
CA PRO A 10 4.83 -6.93 -22.66
C PRO A 10 4.03 -7.29 -21.40
N ALA A 11 2.73 -7.49 -21.59
CA ALA A 11 1.77 -7.68 -20.51
C ALA A 11 2.26 -8.77 -19.55
N SER A 12 2.61 -8.37 -18.33
CA SER A 12 2.85 -9.32 -17.25
C SER A 12 1.58 -10.13 -17.01
N SER A 13 1.70 -11.45 -16.86
CA SER A 13 0.58 -12.33 -16.47
C SER A 13 -0.09 -11.97 -15.15
N THR A 14 0.52 -11.08 -14.36
CA THR A 14 -0.12 -10.45 -13.21
C THR A 14 -0.91 -9.23 -13.69
N PRO A 15 -2.23 -9.14 -13.46
CA PRO A 15 -2.98 -7.95 -13.82
C PRO A 15 -2.32 -6.73 -13.18
N GLU A 16 -2.16 -5.66 -13.96
CA GLU A 16 -1.77 -4.38 -13.37
C GLU A 16 -2.75 -4.07 -12.23
N PRO A 17 -2.25 -3.61 -11.07
CA PRO A 17 -3.14 -3.22 -9.99
C PRO A 17 -4.15 -2.20 -10.56
N PRO A 18 -5.44 -2.37 -10.27
CA PRO A 18 -6.47 -1.52 -10.87
C PRO A 18 -6.16 -0.05 -10.57
N SER A 19 -6.21 0.79 -11.60
CA SER A 19 -6.01 2.23 -11.47
C SER A 19 -7.23 2.88 -10.83
N GLY A 20 -7.02 3.71 -9.80
CA GLY A 20 -8.07 4.47 -9.14
C GLY A 20 -8.56 3.87 -7.82
N ALA A 21 -9.50 4.56 -7.17
CA ALA A 21 -10.05 4.14 -5.89
C ALA A 21 -10.91 2.88 -6.07
N GLN A 22 -10.51 1.78 -5.42
CA GLN A 22 -11.31 0.56 -5.36
C GLN A 22 -12.19 0.56 -4.10
N PRO A 23 -13.38 -0.06 -4.16
CA PRO A 23 -14.18 -0.30 -2.98
C PRO A 23 -13.36 -1.08 -1.95
N THR A 24 -13.38 -0.63 -0.71
CA THR A 24 -12.66 -1.25 0.41
C THR A 24 -13.61 -2.18 1.16
N CYS A 25 -13.09 -3.05 2.03
CA CYS A 25 -13.94 -3.82 2.94
C CYS A 25 -14.86 -2.93 3.79
N GLU A 26 -14.46 -1.69 4.06
CA GLU A 26 -15.23 -0.69 4.80
C GLU A 26 -16.34 -0.04 3.95
N THR A 27 -16.12 0.14 2.64
CA THR A 27 -17.09 0.81 1.75
C THR A 27 -17.96 -0.14 0.93
N ALA A 28 -17.49 -1.36 0.64
CA ALA A 28 -18.24 -2.41 -0.03
C ALA A 28 -18.92 -3.37 0.96
N GLY A 29 -18.42 -3.44 2.19
CA GLY A 29 -18.81 -4.44 3.18
C GLY A 29 -18.15 -5.81 2.92
N VAL A 30 -17.91 -6.54 4.00
CA VAL A 30 -17.46 -7.95 3.97
C VAL A 30 -18.26 -8.73 4.99
N VAL A 31 -18.74 -9.91 4.60
CA VAL A 31 -19.36 -10.80 5.57
C VAL A 31 -18.31 -11.38 6.49
N ASN A 32 -18.38 -11.03 7.76
CA ASN A 32 -17.33 -11.34 8.73
C ASN A 32 -16.91 -12.82 8.71
N THR A 33 -17.87 -13.74 8.60
CA THR A 33 -17.62 -15.19 8.60
C THR A 33 -16.77 -15.68 7.43
N ILE A 34 -16.79 -15.02 6.26
CA ILE A 34 -15.94 -15.44 5.13
C ILE A 34 -14.45 -15.29 5.47
N THR A 35 -14.08 -14.29 6.26
CA THR A 35 -12.68 -14.05 6.65
C THR A 35 -12.16 -15.17 7.54
N ALA A 36 -12.98 -15.66 8.48
CA ALA A 36 -12.64 -16.77 9.35
C ALA A 36 -12.47 -18.08 8.56
N ILE A 37 -13.36 -18.34 7.60
CA ILE A 37 -13.27 -19.52 6.73
C ILE A 37 -11.97 -19.51 5.91
N VAL A 38 -11.67 -18.38 5.25
CA VAL A 38 -10.44 -18.23 4.45
C VAL A 38 -9.19 -18.38 5.31
N ALA A 39 -9.18 -17.77 6.51
CA ALA A 39 -8.04 -17.86 7.42
C ALA A 39 -7.79 -19.29 7.92
N ALA A 40 -8.85 -19.99 8.34
CA ALA A 40 -8.75 -21.38 8.80
C ALA A 40 -8.27 -22.31 7.67
N TRP A 41 -8.78 -22.11 6.45
CA TRP A 41 -8.37 -22.86 5.28
C TRP A 41 -6.88 -22.65 4.96
N GLN A 42 -6.43 -21.39 4.86
CA GLN A 42 -5.03 -21.06 4.59
C GLN A 42 -4.08 -21.59 5.69
N THR A 43 -4.50 -21.52 6.96
CA THR A 43 -3.74 -22.08 8.09
C THR A 43 -3.57 -23.58 7.95
N SER A 44 -4.62 -24.29 7.54
CA SER A 44 -4.55 -25.74 7.31
C SER A 44 -3.60 -26.10 6.17
N LEU A 45 -3.60 -25.32 5.08
CA LEU A 45 -2.63 -25.49 3.99
C LEU A 45 -1.20 -25.22 4.45
N ALA A 46 -0.99 -24.20 5.28
CA ALA A 46 0.32 -23.92 5.87
C ALA A 46 0.82 -25.08 6.74
N TYR A 47 -0.04 -25.66 7.58
CA TYR A 47 0.33 -26.85 8.36
C TYR A 47 0.73 -28.02 7.47
N ARG A 48 0.01 -28.27 6.39
CA ARG A 48 0.38 -29.32 5.43
C ARG A 48 1.77 -29.10 4.83
N ILE A 49 2.08 -27.87 4.43
CA ILE A 49 3.42 -27.51 3.92
C ILE A 49 4.49 -27.71 4.99
N LEU A 50 4.28 -27.18 6.19
CA LEU A 50 5.27 -27.18 7.27
C LEU A 50 5.56 -28.59 7.83
N THR A 51 4.55 -29.45 7.84
CA THR A 51 4.67 -30.84 8.33
C THR A 51 5.07 -31.83 7.25
N GLY A 52 5.14 -31.40 5.97
CA GLY A 52 5.36 -32.31 4.84
C GLY A 52 4.18 -33.25 4.57
N ALA A 53 2.99 -32.94 5.06
CA ALA A 53 1.77 -33.74 4.89
C ALA A 53 1.14 -33.55 3.49
N GLY A 54 1.89 -33.96 2.47
CA GLY A 54 1.49 -33.98 1.07
C GLY A 54 1.65 -32.65 0.34
N GLU A 55 1.52 -32.69 -0.99
CA GLU A 55 1.67 -31.51 -1.84
C GLU A 55 0.47 -30.55 -1.72
N VAL A 56 0.76 -29.26 -1.68
CA VAL A 56 -0.24 -28.19 -1.75
C VAL A 56 -0.14 -27.53 -3.12
N GLU A 57 -1.11 -27.82 -3.98
CA GLU A 57 -1.20 -27.20 -5.30
C GLU A 57 -1.61 -25.73 -5.20
N PRO A 58 -0.92 -24.81 -5.89
CA PRO A 58 -1.35 -23.42 -6.02
C PRO A 58 -2.67 -23.34 -6.80
N ARG A 59 -3.73 -22.92 -6.11
CA ARG A 59 -5.08 -22.76 -6.70
C ARG A 59 -5.69 -21.43 -6.29
N ILE A 60 -6.39 -20.79 -7.21
CA ILE A 60 -7.27 -19.67 -6.89
C ILE A 60 -8.57 -20.28 -6.36
N SER A 61 -8.86 -20.03 -5.08
CA SER A 61 -10.02 -20.58 -4.38
C SER A 61 -11.06 -19.50 -4.14
N THR A 62 -12.31 -19.79 -4.48
CA THR A 62 -13.48 -18.93 -4.24
C THR A 62 -14.44 -19.68 -3.32
N PHE A 63 -14.87 -19.01 -2.25
CA PHE A 63 -15.83 -19.55 -1.29
C PHE A 63 -17.05 -18.65 -1.28
N ASP A 64 -18.22 -19.24 -1.50
CA ASP A 64 -19.52 -18.59 -1.35
C ASP A 64 -20.17 -19.09 -0.07
N VAL A 65 -20.33 -18.20 0.92
CA VAL A 65 -20.87 -18.57 2.24
C VAL A 65 -22.40 -18.62 2.28
N TRP A 66 -23.11 -18.16 1.25
CA TRP A 66 -24.57 -18.25 1.17
C TRP A 66 -25.00 -19.57 0.57
N THR A 67 -24.34 -19.98 -0.52
CA THR A 67 -24.65 -21.24 -1.20
C THR A 67 -23.84 -22.42 -0.65
N GLY A 68 -22.77 -22.15 0.10
CA GLY A 68 -21.81 -23.16 0.54
C GLY A 68 -20.89 -23.66 -0.58
N GLN A 69 -20.95 -23.07 -1.78
CA GLN A 69 -20.14 -23.51 -2.91
C GLN A 69 -18.67 -23.11 -2.73
N THR A 70 -17.80 -24.07 -3.02
CA THR A 70 -16.35 -23.84 -3.13
C THR A 70 -15.91 -24.15 -4.54
N ARG A 71 -15.27 -23.18 -5.19
CA ARG A 71 -14.71 -23.32 -6.53
C ARG A 71 -13.20 -23.13 -6.46
N GLN A 72 -12.46 -24.01 -7.12
CA GLN A 72 -11.02 -23.86 -7.27
C GLN A 72 -10.64 -23.93 -8.73
N ILE A 73 -9.75 -23.04 -9.15
CA ILE A 73 -9.11 -23.08 -10.46
C ILE A 73 -7.60 -23.19 -10.28
N ALA A 74 -6.95 -23.99 -11.12
CA ALA A 74 -5.50 -24.10 -11.13
C ALA A 74 -4.86 -22.74 -11.44
N MET A 75 -3.74 -22.44 -10.79
CA MET A 75 -2.95 -21.26 -11.13
C MET A 75 -2.38 -21.44 -12.54
N PRO A 76 -2.37 -20.39 -13.41
CA PRO A 76 -1.67 -20.47 -14.68
C PRO A 76 -0.16 -20.73 -14.47
N PRO A 77 0.52 -21.29 -15.48
CA PRO A 77 1.98 -21.44 -15.43
C PRO A 77 2.64 -20.07 -15.26
N ARG A 78 3.85 -20.08 -14.70
CA ARG A 78 4.66 -18.86 -14.57
C ARG A 78 4.91 -18.27 -15.95
N ASP A 79 4.74 -16.97 -16.07
CA ASP A 79 5.10 -16.24 -17.28
C ASP A 79 6.63 -16.15 -17.39
N PRO A 80 7.22 -16.70 -18.48
CA PRO A 80 8.67 -16.73 -18.67
C PRO A 80 9.27 -15.33 -18.87
N ASN A 81 8.46 -14.33 -19.19
CA ASN A 81 8.88 -12.94 -19.39
C ASN A 81 8.51 -12.03 -18.20
N CYS A 82 8.02 -12.60 -17.09
CA CYS A 82 7.64 -11.82 -15.92
C CYS A 82 8.86 -11.08 -15.33
N PRO A 83 8.83 -9.73 -15.23
CA PRO A 83 9.94 -8.96 -14.69
C PRO A 83 10.34 -9.41 -13.28
N ALA A 84 9.36 -9.74 -12.42
CA ALA A 84 9.61 -10.16 -11.05
C ALA A 84 10.02 -11.65 -10.95
N CYS A 85 9.21 -12.57 -11.47
CA CYS A 85 9.44 -14.01 -11.27
C CYS A 85 10.59 -14.57 -12.12
N ALA A 86 10.68 -14.16 -13.39
CA ALA A 86 11.67 -14.70 -14.33
C ALA A 86 12.96 -13.88 -14.32
N HIS A 87 12.84 -12.55 -14.37
CA HIS A 87 14.00 -11.65 -14.45
C HIS A 87 14.48 -11.14 -13.08
N ARG A 88 13.79 -11.47 -11.99
CA ARG A 88 14.12 -11.04 -10.61
C ARG A 88 14.23 -9.52 -10.43
N SER A 89 13.59 -8.76 -11.32
CA SER A 89 13.47 -7.31 -11.26
C SER A 89 12.30 -6.93 -10.36
N CYS A 90 12.58 -6.74 -9.07
CA CYS A 90 11.60 -6.42 -8.04
C CYS A 90 11.53 -4.90 -7.78
N ARG A 91 11.06 -4.12 -8.75
CA ARG A 91 10.98 -2.63 -8.68
C ARG A 91 10.34 -2.07 -7.40
N HIS A 92 9.36 -2.76 -6.84
CA HIS A 92 8.67 -2.31 -5.63
C HIS A 92 9.50 -2.52 -4.35
N LEU A 93 10.43 -3.49 -4.36
CA LEU A 93 11.40 -3.71 -3.28
C LEU A 93 12.50 -2.65 -3.31
N SER A 94 12.97 -2.24 -4.50
CA SER A 94 13.94 -1.12 -4.62
C SER A 94 13.30 0.23 -4.28
N GLY A 95 11.96 0.33 -4.34
CA GLY A 95 11.23 1.55 -3.99
C GLY A 95 11.17 2.56 -5.14
N GLU A 96 11.50 2.13 -6.35
CA GLU A 96 11.39 2.92 -7.56
C GLU A 96 9.91 3.25 -7.86
N GLY A 97 9.63 4.53 -8.09
CA GLY A 97 8.33 4.98 -8.58
C GLY A 97 7.16 4.79 -7.62
N ARG A 98 7.35 4.83 -6.29
CA ARG A 98 6.23 4.81 -5.33
C ARG A 98 5.44 6.13 -5.40
N PRO A 99 4.22 6.16 -5.99
CA PRO A 99 3.36 7.31 -5.82
C PRO A 99 2.95 7.43 -4.33
N PRO A 100 2.58 8.63 -3.86
CA PRO A 100 1.89 8.80 -2.59
C PRO A 100 0.76 7.79 -2.47
N ILE A 101 0.73 7.07 -1.35
CA ILE A 101 -0.26 6.03 -1.10
C ILE A 101 -1.41 6.71 -0.39
N SER A 102 -2.57 6.80 -1.04
CA SER A 102 -3.80 7.15 -0.32
C SER A 102 -4.10 6.04 0.67
N LEU A 103 -4.17 6.36 1.97
CA LEU A 103 -4.53 5.42 3.01
C LEU A 103 -6.05 5.29 3.00
N CYS A 104 -6.52 4.28 2.27
CA CYS A 104 -7.94 3.98 2.12
C CYS A 104 -8.67 3.93 3.48
N GLY A 105 -9.87 4.53 3.55
CA GLY A 105 -10.71 4.56 4.77
C GLY A 105 -10.32 5.62 5.81
N ARG A 106 -9.22 6.38 5.61
CA ARG A 106 -8.70 7.31 6.65
C ARG A 106 -8.74 8.79 6.28
N ASN A 107 -9.34 9.15 5.12
CA ASN A 107 -9.29 10.49 4.53
C ASN A 107 -7.86 11.08 4.61
N ALA A 108 -6.88 10.27 4.21
CA ALA A 108 -5.48 10.60 4.40
C ALA A 108 -4.62 10.11 3.25
N VAL A 109 -3.59 10.87 2.91
CA VAL A 109 -2.55 10.50 1.95
C VAL A 109 -1.23 10.36 2.69
N GLN A 110 -0.57 9.21 2.49
CA GLN A 110 0.80 9.01 2.94
C GLN A 110 1.77 9.41 1.84
N ILE A 111 2.67 10.32 2.19
CA ILE A 111 3.80 10.73 1.37
C ILE A 111 5.07 10.17 2.01
N HIS A 112 5.99 9.70 1.19
CA HIS A 112 7.31 9.31 1.65
C HIS A 112 8.31 9.91 0.68
N ASP A 113 9.03 10.94 1.14
CA ASP A 113 10.19 11.43 0.42
C ASP A 113 11.45 10.95 1.15
N ARG A 114 12.25 10.12 0.47
CA ARG A 114 13.44 9.45 1.02
C ARG A 114 14.66 10.37 1.13
N HIS A 115 14.54 11.65 0.80
CA HIS A 115 15.71 12.50 0.56
C HIS A 115 16.27 13.23 1.77
N ARG A 116 15.67 13.15 2.96
CA ARG A 116 16.30 13.71 4.15
C ARG A 116 15.73 13.16 5.46
N PRO A 117 16.56 12.76 6.42
CA PRO A 117 16.13 12.67 7.81
C PRO A 117 15.56 14.02 8.24
N VAL A 118 14.39 14.02 8.88
CA VAL A 118 13.75 15.22 9.38
C VAL A 118 14.09 15.38 10.86
N ASP A 119 14.68 16.52 11.22
CA ASP A 119 14.85 16.91 12.61
C ASP A 119 13.48 17.37 13.16
N LEU A 120 12.80 16.46 13.86
CA LEU A 120 11.46 16.71 14.39
C LEU A 120 11.43 17.89 15.38
N PRO A 121 12.37 18.02 16.34
CA PRO A 121 12.48 19.21 17.18
C PRO A 121 12.59 20.53 16.40
N ALA A 122 13.45 20.59 15.38
CA ALA A 122 13.60 21.80 14.56
C ALA A 122 12.33 22.10 13.75
N LEU A 123 11.70 21.07 13.19
CA LEU A 123 10.43 21.19 12.49
C LEU A 123 9.28 21.62 13.43
N ALA A 124 9.29 21.19 14.69
CA ALA A 124 8.30 21.60 15.67
C ALA A 124 8.36 23.10 15.95
N GLN A 125 9.58 23.64 16.07
CA GLN A 125 9.79 25.06 16.30
C GLN A 125 9.32 25.91 15.10
N SER A 126 9.57 25.46 13.87
CA SER A 126 9.13 26.19 12.67
C SER A 126 7.62 26.15 12.46
N LEU A 127 6.95 25.06 12.86
CA LEU A 127 5.50 24.89 12.68
C LEU A 127 4.66 25.43 13.84
N ALA A 128 5.23 25.61 15.04
CA ALA A 128 4.55 26.16 16.20
C ALA A 128 3.77 27.49 15.95
N PRO A 129 4.28 28.47 15.18
CA PRO A 129 3.51 29.69 14.89
C PRO A 129 2.34 29.48 13.92
N LEU A 130 2.29 28.37 13.18
CA LEU A 130 1.32 28.12 12.12
C LEU A 130 0.13 27.26 12.59
N GLY A 131 0.17 26.69 13.80
CA GLY A 131 -0.86 25.78 14.29
C GLY A 131 -0.42 24.99 15.52
N GLN A 132 -1.23 23.99 15.91
CA GLN A 132 -0.90 23.17 17.07
C GLN A 132 0.12 22.09 16.70
N VAL A 133 1.22 22.00 17.44
CA VAL A 133 2.26 21.00 17.24
C VAL A 133 2.37 20.11 18.49
N LYS A 134 2.47 18.79 18.28
CA LYS A 134 2.83 17.80 19.29
C LYS A 134 3.93 16.91 18.76
N GLU A 135 5.05 16.86 19.47
CA GLU A 135 6.24 16.06 19.11
C GLU A 135 6.54 15.09 20.27
N ASN A 136 6.99 13.88 19.98
CA ASN A 136 7.23 12.83 20.99
C ASN A 136 8.46 11.93 20.71
N GLY A 137 9.44 12.43 19.95
CA GLY A 137 10.65 11.72 19.52
C GLY A 137 10.45 10.74 18.36
N PHE A 138 9.24 10.19 18.19
CA PHE A 138 8.93 9.22 17.15
C PHE A 138 8.13 9.80 15.98
N ALA A 139 7.37 10.86 16.24
CA ALA A 139 6.61 11.58 15.24
C ALA A 139 6.32 13.02 15.69
N LEU A 140 6.14 13.90 14.72
CA LEU A 140 5.59 15.25 14.90
C LEU A 140 4.19 15.29 14.31
N ARG A 141 3.21 15.69 15.12
CA ARG A 141 1.84 15.93 14.71
C ARG A 141 1.59 17.43 14.66
N PHE A 142 1.27 17.94 13.48
CA PHE A 142 0.90 19.33 13.22
C PHE A 142 -0.57 19.40 12.81
N ILE A 143 -1.36 20.22 13.50
CA ILE A 143 -2.78 20.40 13.27
C ILE A 143 -3.01 21.84 12.81
N ASN A 144 -3.47 21.97 11.57
CA ASN A 144 -3.90 23.23 10.97
C ASN A 144 -5.22 22.96 10.22
N PRO A 145 -6.37 23.14 10.90
CA PRO A 145 -7.67 22.76 10.36
C PRO A 145 -7.92 23.34 8.97
N PRO A 146 -8.46 22.53 8.03
CA PRO A 146 -9.04 21.20 8.22
C PRO A 146 -8.04 20.04 8.16
N TYR A 147 -6.73 20.31 8.09
CA TYR A 147 -5.71 19.29 7.85
C TYR A 147 -4.92 18.92 9.12
N GLU A 148 -4.44 17.68 9.14
CA GLU A 148 -3.53 17.18 10.16
C GLU A 148 -2.38 16.43 9.49
N LEU A 149 -1.15 16.83 9.81
CA LEU A 149 0.06 16.23 9.28
C LEU A 149 0.76 15.46 10.41
N THR A 150 1.08 14.19 10.17
CA THR A 150 1.95 13.40 11.05
C THR A 150 3.24 13.07 10.32
N VAL A 151 4.36 13.64 10.76
CA VAL A 151 5.69 13.51 10.14
C VAL A 151 6.56 12.58 10.99
N PHE A 152 7.31 11.70 10.33
CA PHE A 152 8.23 10.75 10.97
C PHE A 152 9.68 11.13 10.67
N PRO A 153 10.66 10.68 11.49
CA PRO A 153 12.07 11.00 11.30
C PRO A 153 12.65 10.58 9.95
N ASP A 154 12.05 9.58 9.31
CA ASP A 154 12.45 9.05 8.01
C ASP A 154 11.84 9.79 6.80
N GLY A 155 11.24 10.97 7.02
CA GLY A 155 10.63 11.78 5.95
C GLY A 155 9.28 11.23 5.47
N ARG A 156 8.71 10.21 6.12
CA ARG A 156 7.29 9.88 5.91
C ARG A 156 6.41 10.97 6.50
N ALA A 157 5.34 11.30 5.81
CA ALA A 157 4.24 12.08 6.35
C ALA A 157 2.89 11.45 6.02
N ILE A 158 1.96 11.53 6.96
CA ILE A 158 0.55 11.20 6.76
C ILE A 158 -0.24 12.51 6.84
N ILE A 159 -0.91 12.88 5.76
CA ILE A 159 -1.71 14.09 5.64
C ILE A 159 -3.18 13.68 5.69
N LYS A 160 -3.86 13.93 6.81
CA LYS A 160 -5.31 13.75 6.97
C LYS A 160 -6.07 15.01 6.55
N GLY A 161 -7.31 14.81 6.12
CA GLY A 161 -8.21 15.87 5.64
C GLY A 161 -8.25 15.98 4.11
N THR A 162 -7.56 15.09 3.39
CA THR A 162 -7.61 14.99 1.94
C THR A 162 -7.36 13.56 1.46
N THR A 163 -7.99 13.20 0.34
CA THR A 163 -7.68 12.00 -0.45
C THR A 163 -6.96 12.33 -1.76
N ASP A 164 -6.80 13.62 -2.09
CA ASP A 164 -6.11 14.09 -3.29
C ASP A 164 -4.58 14.09 -3.08
N PRO A 165 -3.83 13.24 -3.81
CA PRO A 165 -2.36 13.21 -3.73
C PRO A 165 -1.68 14.51 -4.16
N ALA A 166 -2.29 15.30 -5.06
CA ALA A 166 -1.70 16.57 -5.51
C ALA A 166 -1.75 17.62 -4.40
N LEU A 167 -2.92 17.80 -3.79
CA LEU A 167 -3.07 18.65 -2.61
C LEU A 167 -2.17 18.20 -1.44
N ALA A 168 -2.13 16.89 -1.16
CA ALA A 168 -1.26 16.35 -0.11
C ALA A 168 0.22 16.67 -0.35
N ARG A 169 0.70 16.57 -1.60
CA ARG A 169 2.08 16.95 -1.96
C ARG A 169 2.32 18.44 -1.77
N SER A 170 1.37 19.29 -2.16
CA SER A 170 1.47 20.73 -1.95
C SER A 170 1.59 21.09 -0.47
N LEU A 171 0.77 20.46 0.40
CA LEU A 171 0.85 20.63 1.85
C LEU A 171 2.19 20.13 2.42
N TYR A 172 2.67 18.98 1.94
CA TYR A 172 3.97 18.45 2.34
C TYR A 172 5.11 19.41 1.97
N SER A 173 5.17 19.87 0.72
CA SER A 173 6.19 20.84 0.27
C SER A 173 6.10 22.16 1.03
N ARG A 174 4.90 22.66 1.33
CA ARG A 174 4.69 23.91 2.06
C ARG A 174 5.21 23.87 3.50
N TYR A 175 4.93 22.78 4.22
CA TYR A 175 5.20 22.71 5.66
C TYR A 175 6.48 21.95 6.02
N ILE A 176 6.96 21.06 5.15
CA ILE A 176 8.09 20.15 5.41
C ILE A 176 9.21 20.35 4.38
N GLY A 177 8.88 20.72 3.14
CA GLY A 177 9.80 20.74 1.99
C GLY A 177 10.75 21.95 1.92
N ASN A 178 11.47 22.24 3.00
CA ASN A 178 12.62 23.15 3.00
C ASN A 178 13.92 22.40 3.30
#